data_AF-A0A6C0KTI5-F1
#
_entry.id   AF-A0A6C0KTI5-F1
#
_cell.length_a   1.000
_cell.length_b   1.000
_cell.length_c   1.000
_cell.angle_alpha   90.00
_cell.angle_beta   90.00
_cell.angle_gamma   90.00
#
_symmetry.space_group_name_H-M   'P 1'
#
loop_
_entity.id
_entity.type
_entity.pdbx_description
1 polymer ?
#
loop_
_entity_poly.entity_id
_entity_poly.type
_entity_poly.pdbx_seq_one_letter_code
_entity_poly.pdbx_strand_id
1 'polypeptide(L)'
;MNKMDVTDTKPLEKTCSKCGETKSNDKFIPKRNICKSCRNERSRDKYKNLEPPNELDEKCNCCNKEKPISSFIKNRKICKDCNNEKRKFKYENDEEHRKKIIESSTIFKKNKIIERKKIKKEEIGIDNKKCNYCNEIKEQNKFRNNRLKCKDCERNEPLEKMKRTIRSRIISAINNKEKHTVEYLG
;
A
#
# COMPACT_ATOMS: atom_id res chain seq x y z
N MET A 1 -1.43 -5.09 -43.60
CA MET A 1 -1.83 -5.92 -42.44
C MET A 1 -0.58 -6.44 -41.77
N ASN A 2 -0.07 -5.74 -40.75
CA ASN A 2 1.11 -6.21 -40.01
C ASN A 2 0.63 -7.12 -38.88
N LYS A 3 1.05 -8.40 -38.95
CA LYS A 3 0.86 -9.38 -37.88
C LYS A 3 1.63 -8.91 -36.64
N MET A 4 0.94 -8.70 -35.53
CA MET A 4 1.57 -8.57 -34.22
C MET A 4 1.96 -9.96 -33.74
N ASP A 5 3.26 -10.24 -33.69
CA ASP A 5 3.80 -11.42 -33.04
C ASP A 5 3.56 -11.31 -31.53
N VAL A 6 2.74 -12.22 -31.01
CA VAL A 6 2.48 -12.35 -29.57
C VAL A 6 3.60 -13.21 -29.01
N THR A 7 4.69 -12.59 -28.55
CA THR A 7 5.76 -13.32 -27.87
C THR A 7 5.25 -13.82 -26.52
N ASP A 8 5.21 -15.14 -26.38
CA ASP A 8 4.93 -15.89 -25.16
C ASP A 8 5.91 -15.47 -24.06
N THR A 9 5.51 -14.54 -23.18
CA THR A 9 6.36 -14.01 -22.10
C THR A 9 6.45 -15.01 -20.96
N LYS A 10 7.13 -16.14 -21.19
CA LYS A 10 7.62 -16.99 -20.11
C LYS A 10 8.35 -16.09 -19.10
N PRO A 11 7.97 -16.12 -17.81
CA PRO A 11 8.67 -15.35 -16.79
C PRO A 11 10.15 -15.72 -16.85
N LEU A 12 11.02 -14.73 -17.03
CA LEU A 12 12.46 -14.95 -17.02
C LEU A 12 12.85 -15.55 -15.66
N GLU A 13 13.22 -16.83 -15.67
CA GLU A 13 13.67 -17.56 -14.49
C GLU A 13 15.18 -17.40 -14.31
N LYS A 14 15.62 -17.39 -13.06
CA LYS A 14 17.02 -17.24 -12.69
C LYS A 14 17.36 -18.14 -11.51
N THR A 15 18.58 -18.67 -11.48
CA THR A 15 19.07 -19.54 -10.42
C THR A 15 19.84 -18.74 -9.37
N CYS A 16 19.43 -18.87 -8.10
CA CYS A 16 20.05 -18.11 -7.01
C CYS A 16 21.44 -18.64 -6.67
N SER A 17 22.46 -17.77 -6.66
CA SER A 17 23.84 -18.16 -6.37
C SER A 17 24.09 -18.64 -4.94
N LYS A 18 23.15 -18.40 -4.01
CA LYS A 18 23.26 -18.81 -2.59
C LYS A 18 22.53 -20.10 -2.24
N CYS A 19 21.28 -20.30 -2.69
CA CYS A 19 20.52 -21.52 -2.40
C CYS A 19 20.40 -22.50 -3.59
N GLY A 20 20.91 -22.15 -4.77
CA GLY A 20 20.86 -23.00 -5.96
C GLY A 20 19.47 -23.15 -6.60
N GLU A 21 18.41 -22.62 -6.00
CA GLU A 21 17.05 -22.76 -6.50
C GLU A 21 16.77 -21.81 -7.70
N THR A 22 16.15 -22.35 -8.75
CA THR A 22 15.58 -21.59 -9.86
C THR A 22 14.27 -20.95 -9.46
N LYS A 23 14.18 -19.63 -9.63
CA LYS A 23 13.04 -18.80 -9.21
C LYS A 23 12.73 -17.76 -10.26
N SER A 24 11.50 -17.27 -10.25
CA SER A 24 11.10 -16.14 -11.08
C SER A 24 11.89 -14.86 -10.70
N ASN A 25 12.22 -14.02 -11.70
CA ASN A 25 13.08 -12.84 -11.52
C ASN A 25 12.58 -11.85 -10.45
N ASP A 26 11.28 -11.76 -10.22
CA ASP A 26 10.64 -10.97 -9.17
C ASP A 26 11.02 -11.42 -7.74
N LYS A 27 11.51 -12.65 -7.57
CA LYS A 27 12.03 -13.16 -6.29
C LYS A 27 13.50 -12.79 -6.05
N PHE A 28 14.15 -12.10 -6.99
CA PHE A 28 15.54 -11.63 -6.87
C PHE A 28 15.65 -10.18 -6.41
N ILE A 29 16.81 -9.85 -5.85
CA ILE A 29 17.16 -8.45 -5.60
C ILE A 29 17.54 -7.81 -6.94
N PRO A 30 17.01 -6.61 -7.26
CA PRO A 30 17.36 -5.91 -8.49
C PRO A 30 18.88 -5.84 -8.71
N LYS A 31 19.32 -6.18 -9.92
CA LYS A 31 20.74 -6.20 -10.34
C LYS A 31 21.64 -7.16 -9.54
N ARG A 32 21.10 -8.17 -8.85
CA ARG A 32 21.91 -9.18 -8.13
C ARG A 32 21.50 -10.60 -8.51
N ASN A 33 22.38 -11.57 -8.26
CA ASN A 33 22.09 -13.00 -8.41
C ASN A 33 21.77 -13.71 -7.09
N ILE A 34 21.14 -13.00 -6.15
CA ILE A 34 20.75 -13.53 -4.85
C ILE A 34 19.25 -13.31 -4.67
N CYS A 35 18.53 -14.37 -4.29
CA CYS A 35 17.10 -14.27 -4.03
C CYS A 35 16.82 -13.52 -2.71
N LYS A 36 15.63 -12.91 -2.62
CA LYS A 36 15.20 -12.12 -1.47
C LYS A 36 15.23 -12.93 -0.16
N SER A 37 14.89 -14.22 -0.19
CA SER A 37 14.92 -15.08 1.01
C SER A 37 16.34 -15.22 1.57
N CYS A 38 17.31 -15.58 0.74
CA CYS A 38 18.70 -15.74 1.15
C CYS A 38 19.35 -14.45 1.69
N ARG A 39 18.96 -13.28 1.15
CA ARG A 39 19.40 -11.99 1.68
C ARG A 39 18.74 -11.66 3.01
N ASN A 40 17.44 -11.95 3.14
CA ASN A 40 16.70 -11.69 4.37
C ASN A 40 17.20 -12.56 5.52
N GLU A 41 17.47 -13.84 5.26
CA GLU A 41 18.10 -14.76 6.19
C GLU A 41 19.44 -14.23 6.70
N ARG A 42 20.36 -13.88 5.78
CA ARG A 42 21.64 -13.24 6.14
C ARG A 42 21.45 -11.98 6.99
N SER A 43 20.42 -11.18 6.70
CA SER A 43 20.12 -9.98 7.46
C SER A 43 19.62 -10.30 8.88
N ARG A 44 18.85 -11.38 9.06
CA ARG A 44 18.40 -11.87 10.37
C ARG A 44 19.56 -12.41 11.18
N ASP A 45 20.44 -13.21 10.57
CA ASP A 45 21.62 -13.76 11.24
C ASP A 45 22.55 -12.65 11.71
N LYS A 46 22.78 -11.63 10.86
CA LYS A 46 23.50 -10.43 11.26
C LYS A 46 22.89 -9.76 12.49
N TYR A 47 21.57 -9.66 12.55
CA TYR A 47 20.89 -9.03 13.69
C TYR A 47 20.97 -9.88 14.96
N LYS A 48 20.82 -11.21 14.85
CA LYS A 48 20.99 -12.14 15.98
C LYS A 48 22.41 -12.12 16.56
N ASN A 49 23.40 -11.89 15.70
CA ASN A 49 24.81 -11.84 16.06
C ASN A 49 25.29 -10.43 16.42
N LEU A 50 24.38 -9.44 16.54
CA LEU A 50 24.74 -8.15 17.12
C LEU A 50 24.89 -8.35 18.63
N GLU A 51 26.13 -8.31 19.11
CA GLU A 51 26.37 -8.09 20.53
C GLU A 51 25.78 -6.72 20.92
N PRO A 52 25.14 -6.60 22.09
CA PRO A 52 24.71 -5.30 22.57
C PRO A 52 25.96 -4.41 22.65
N PRO A 53 25.92 -3.19 22.10
CA PRO A 53 27.03 -2.27 22.26
C PRO A 53 27.29 -2.13 23.76
N ASN A 54 28.57 -2.11 24.16
CA ASN A 54 28.99 -1.52 25.44
C ASN A 54 28.56 -0.05 25.39
N GLU A 55 27.30 0.21 25.71
CA GLU A 55 26.71 1.53 25.71
C GLU A 55 27.32 2.27 26.89
N LEU A 56 28.31 3.10 26.59
CA LEU A 56 28.82 4.04 27.56
C LEU A 56 27.68 4.96 27.96
N ASP A 57 27.54 5.18 29.25
CA ASP A 57 26.62 6.18 29.77
C ASP A 57 27.22 7.58 29.63
N GLU A 58 26.37 8.54 29.30
CA GLU A 58 26.70 9.95 29.28
C GLU A 58 25.75 10.70 30.23
N LYS A 59 26.25 11.79 30.84
CA LYS A 59 25.46 12.63 31.74
C LYS A 59 24.76 13.74 30.96
N CYS A 60 23.45 13.87 31.16
CA CYS A 60 22.64 14.92 30.51
C CYS A 60 22.88 16.30 31.13
N ASN A 61 23.24 17.30 30.33
CA ASN A 61 23.44 18.69 30.79
C ASN A 61 22.15 19.38 31.29
N CYS A 62 20.97 18.82 31.00
CA CYS A 62 19.69 19.43 31.36
C CYS A 62 19.07 18.84 32.63
N CYS A 63 19.14 17.51 32.80
CA CYS A 63 18.56 16.82 33.96
C CYS A 63 19.61 16.15 34.86
N ASN A 64 20.90 16.25 34.53
CA ASN A 64 22.03 15.68 35.26
C ASN A 64 21.98 14.16 35.51
N LYS A 65 21.09 13.43 34.82
CA LYS A 65 20.99 11.98 34.88
C LYS A 65 21.95 11.32 33.89
N GLU A 66 22.58 10.24 34.32
CA GLU A 66 23.34 9.32 33.47
C GLU A 66 22.35 8.45 32.69
N LYS A 67 22.58 8.35 31.38
CA LYS A 67 21.75 7.58 30.45
C LYS A 67 22.66 7.01 29.35
N PRO A 68 22.25 5.94 28.66
CA PRO A 68 23.03 5.42 27.54
C PRO A 68 23.11 6.47 26.42
N ILE A 69 24.24 6.52 25.70
CA ILE A 69 24.44 7.44 24.56
C ILE A 69 23.28 7.39 23.54
N SER A 70 22.64 6.23 23.35
CA SER A 70 21.47 6.10 22.46
C SER A 70 20.27 6.93 22.90
N SER A 71 20.20 7.34 24.17
CA SER A 71 19.18 8.22 24.74
C SER A 71 19.48 9.71 24.55
N PHE A 72 20.60 10.06 23.90
CA PHE A 72 20.99 11.44 23.61
C PHE A 72 20.62 11.87 22.19
N ILE A 73 20.48 13.18 21.99
CA ILE A 73 20.37 13.75 20.65
C ILE A 73 21.76 13.69 20.01
N LYS A 74 21.83 13.25 18.75
CA LYS A 74 23.08 13.14 18.00
C LYS A 74 23.92 14.42 18.12
N ASN A 75 25.17 14.27 18.53
CA ASN A 75 26.16 15.35 18.73
C ASN A 75 25.75 16.38 19.81
N ARG A 76 24.96 16.01 20.82
CA ARG A 76 24.56 16.89 21.92
C ARG A 76 24.51 16.14 23.25
N LYS A 77 24.95 16.81 24.32
CA LYS A 77 24.85 16.33 25.71
C LYS A 77 23.46 16.52 26.34
N ILE A 78 22.40 16.49 25.53
CA ILE A 78 21.02 16.65 25.98
C ILE A 78 20.27 15.36 25.65
N CYS A 79 19.67 14.74 26.67
CA CYS A 79 18.86 13.54 26.47
C CYS A 79 17.58 13.84 25.67
N LYS A 80 17.07 12.83 24.96
CA LYS A 80 15.85 12.92 24.15
C LYS A 80 14.65 13.43 24.94
N ASP A 81 14.52 13.04 26.22
CA ASP A 81 13.42 13.45 27.09
C ASP A 81 13.43 14.96 27.35
N CYS A 82 14.56 15.50 27.82
CA CYS A 82 14.71 16.95 28.04
C CYS A 82 14.52 17.75 26.75
N ASN A 83 15.02 17.24 25.62
CA ASN A 83 14.79 17.88 24.33
C ASN A 83 13.31 17.85 23.93
N ASN A 84 12.60 16.77 24.19
CA ASN A 84 11.17 16.65 23.93
C ASN A 84 10.34 17.55 24.84
N GLU A 85 10.66 17.65 26.13
CA GLU A 85 10.04 18.59 27.05
C GLU A 85 10.22 20.04 26.60
N LYS A 86 11.45 20.43 26.23
CA LYS A 86 11.72 21.75 25.68
C LYS A 86 10.90 22.04 24.42
N ARG A 87 10.74 21.05 23.54
CA ARG A 87 9.90 21.17 22.33
C ARG A 87 8.42 21.31 22.67
N LYS A 88 7.90 20.54 23.63
CA LYS A 88 6.51 20.64 24.11
C LYS A 88 6.25 22.02 24.70
N PHE A 89 7.12 22.46 25.61
CA PHE A 89 7.03 23.77 26.23
C PHE A 89 7.02 24.89 25.19
N LYS A 90 7.90 24.83 24.19
CA LYS A 90 7.90 25.81 23.11
C LYS A 90 6.59 25.78 22.31
N TYR A 91 6.09 24.60 21.97
CA TYR A 91 4.83 24.49 21.21
C TYR A 91 3.60 25.03 21.99
N GLU A 92 3.60 24.86 23.30
CA GLU A 92 2.53 25.32 24.19
C GLU A 92 2.56 26.85 24.36
N ASN A 93 3.73 27.41 24.65
CA ASN A 93 3.88 28.81 25.04
C ASN A 93 4.19 29.79 23.89
N ASP A 94 4.65 29.30 22.72
CA ASP A 94 4.95 30.13 21.55
C ASP A 94 3.92 29.87 20.43
N GLU A 95 2.91 30.75 20.37
CA GLU A 95 1.81 30.63 19.41
C GLU A 95 2.28 30.76 17.95
N GLU A 96 3.23 31.64 17.67
CA GLU A 96 3.78 31.78 16.31
C GLU A 96 4.50 30.51 15.87
N HIS A 97 5.31 29.94 16.75
CA HIS A 97 5.98 28.66 16.49
C HIS A 97 4.95 27.56 16.24
N ARG A 98 3.90 27.47 17.06
CA ARG A 98 2.82 26.50 16.88
C ARG A 98 2.15 26.64 15.52
N LYS A 99 1.78 27.86 15.11
CA LYS A 99 1.17 28.13 13.79
C LYS A 99 2.08 27.69 12.64
N LYS A 100 3.37 28.04 12.68
CA LYS A 100 4.37 27.66 11.66
C LYS A 100 4.52 26.13 11.53
N ILE A 101 4.55 25.41 12.64
CA ILE A 101 4.66 23.94 12.65
C ILE A 101 3.39 23.28 12.09
N ILE A 102 2.20 23.79 12.44
CA ILE A 102 0.94 23.31 11.89
C ILE A 102 0.91 23.56 10.37
N GLU A 103 1.19 24.78 9.93
CA GLU A 103 1.16 25.17 8.53
C GLU A 103 2.11 24.31 7.69
N SER A 104 3.37 24.19 8.08
CA SER A 104 4.36 23.36 7.38
C SER A 104 3.94 21.89 7.26
N SER A 105 3.39 21.30 8.33
CA SER A 105 2.83 19.94 8.31
C SER A 105 1.65 19.82 7.34
N THR A 106 0.79 20.84 7.30
CA THR A 106 -0.39 20.88 6.42
C THR A 106 0.03 20.99 4.96
N ILE A 107 0.99 21.87 4.64
CA ILE A 107 1.57 22.04 3.31
C ILE A 107 2.22 20.74 2.84
N PHE A 108 3.04 20.10 3.68
CA PHE A 108 3.67 18.83 3.35
C PHE A 108 2.64 17.75 2.97
N LYS A 109 1.57 17.60 3.76
CA LYS A 109 0.49 16.64 3.48
C LYS A 109 -0.20 16.95 2.16
N LYS A 110 -0.53 18.23 1.90
CA LYS A 110 -1.14 18.66 0.64
C LYS A 110 -0.24 18.34 -0.56
N ASN A 111 1.05 18.68 -0.49
CA ASN A 111 2.01 18.43 -1.56
C ASN A 111 2.15 16.93 -1.84
N LYS A 112 2.26 16.10 -0.79
CA LYS A 112 2.34 14.65 -0.94
C LYS A 112 1.09 14.02 -1.57
N ILE A 113 -0.09 14.58 -1.30
CA ILE A 113 -1.35 14.15 -1.96
C ILE A 113 -1.32 14.54 -3.44
N ILE A 114 -0.85 15.74 -3.78
CA ILE A 114 -0.73 16.22 -5.16
C ILE A 114 0.24 15.33 -5.95
N GLU A 115 1.42 15.04 -5.41
CA GLU A 115 2.40 14.13 -6.01
C GLU A 115 1.81 12.76 -6.30
N ARG A 116 1.15 12.14 -5.31
CA ARG A 116 0.47 10.84 -5.48
C ARG A 116 -0.60 10.90 -6.57
N LYS A 117 -1.35 11.99 -6.67
CA LYS A 117 -2.36 12.18 -7.72
C LYS A 117 -1.71 12.34 -9.09
N LYS A 118 -0.56 13.02 -9.21
CA LYS A 118 0.20 13.15 -10.46
C LYS A 118 0.73 11.79 -10.94
N ILE A 119 1.44 11.06 -10.08
CA ILE A 119 1.95 9.71 -10.38
C ILE A 119 0.81 8.80 -10.83
N LYS A 120 -0.32 8.82 -10.12
CA LYS A 120 -1.49 8.02 -10.51
C LYS A 120 -2.03 8.41 -11.88
N LYS A 121 -2.13 9.71 -12.19
CA LYS A 121 -2.58 10.16 -13.52
C LYS A 121 -1.62 9.73 -14.63
N GLU A 122 -0.32 9.72 -14.38
CA GLU A 122 0.70 9.23 -15.32
C GLU A 122 0.58 7.72 -15.54
N GLU A 123 0.29 6.93 -14.49
CA GLU A 123 0.18 5.46 -14.57
C GLU A 123 -1.09 4.96 -15.26
N ILE A 124 -2.26 5.56 -14.97
CA ILE A 124 -3.56 5.04 -15.45
C ILE A 124 -4.30 5.98 -16.41
N GLY A 125 -3.82 7.21 -16.59
CA GLY A 125 -4.49 8.25 -17.37
C GLY A 125 -5.52 9.06 -16.58
N ILE A 126 -5.99 10.15 -17.19
CA ILE A 126 -7.02 11.03 -16.64
C ILE A 126 -8.38 10.33 -16.70
N ASP A 127 -9.20 10.50 -15.65
CA ASP A 127 -10.56 9.91 -15.53
C ASP A 127 -10.66 8.39 -15.67
N ASN A 128 -9.54 7.71 -15.46
CA ASN A 128 -9.45 6.26 -15.43
C ASN A 128 -9.29 5.75 -14.01
N LYS A 129 -9.65 4.48 -13.82
CA LYS A 129 -9.52 3.77 -12.55
C LYS A 129 -9.20 2.31 -12.78
N LYS A 130 -8.23 1.80 -12.02
CA LYS A 130 -7.89 0.39 -12.00
C LYS A 130 -8.86 -0.38 -11.09
N CYS A 131 -9.45 -1.45 -11.61
CA CYS A 131 -10.33 -2.31 -10.82
C CYS A 131 -9.51 -3.19 -9.88
N ASN A 132 -9.88 -3.26 -8.60
CA ASN A 132 -9.19 -4.11 -7.63
C ASN A 132 -9.45 -5.62 -7.83
N TYR A 133 -10.44 -5.98 -8.65
CA TYR A 133 -10.82 -7.37 -8.87
C TYR A 133 -10.24 -7.93 -10.18
N CYS A 134 -10.52 -7.29 -11.32
CA CYS A 134 -9.96 -7.72 -12.62
C CYS A 134 -8.61 -7.07 -12.96
N ASN A 135 -8.12 -6.12 -12.14
CA ASN A 135 -6.86 -5.38 -12.38
C ASN A 135 -6.78 -4.59 -13.70
N GLU A 136 -7.87 -4.51 -14.46
CA GLU A 136 -7.97 -3.71 -15.68
C GLU A 136 -8.14 -2.23 -15.36
N ILE A 137 -7.54 -1.39 -16.20
CA ILE A 137 -7.80 0.05 -16.22
C ILE A 137 -9.07 0.26 -17.03
N LYS A 138 -10.08 0.88 -16.40
CA LYS A 138 -11.35 1.23 -17.05
C LYS A 138 -11.68 2.68 -16.76
N GLU A 139 -12.49 3.29 -17.60
CA GLU A 139 -13.02 4.63 -17.34
C GLU A 139 -13.76 4.70 -16.00
N GLN A 140 -13.69 5.84 -15.32
CA GLN A 140 -14.32 6.06 -14.03
C GLN A 140 -15.84 5.79 -14.05
N ASN A 141 -16.51 6.01 -15.19
CA ASN A 141 -17.93 5.76 -15.39
C ASN A 141 -18.31 4.27 -15.31
N LYS A 142 -17.33 3.36 -15.48
CA LYS A 142 -17.50 1.91 -15.29
C LYS A 142 -17.43 1.50 -13.81
N PHE A 143 -17.24 2.45 -12.89
CA PHE A 143 -17.26 2.23 -11.45
C PHE A 143 -18.48 2.91 -10.82
N ARG A 144 -18.91 2.41 -9.66
CA ARG A 144 -19.81 3.17 -8.78
C ARG A 144 -18.98 4.14 -7.93
N ASN A 145 -19.62 5.22 -7.47
CA ASN A 145 -18.98 6.22 -6.62
C ASN A 145 -18.29 5.55 -5.41
N ASN A 146 -17.07 5.99 -5.12
CA ASN A 146 -16.24 5.49 -4.01
C ASN A 146 -15.91 3.99 -4.04
N ARG A 147 -16.17 3.25 -5.13
CA ARG A 147 -15.87 1.81 -5.21
C ARG A 147 -14.64 1.51 -6.06
N LEU A 148 -13.80 0.58 -5.61
CA LEU A 148 -12.63 0.08 -6.36
C LEU A 148 -12.96 -1.12 -7.26
N LYS A 149 -14.15 -1.72 -7.12
CA LYS A 149 -14.65 -2.81 -7.97
C LYS A 149 -15.46 -2.20 -9.12
N CYS A 150 -15.19 -2.62 -10.36
CA CYS A 150 -15.94 -2.13 -11.51
C CYS A 150 -17.34 -2.76 -11.57
N LYS A 151 -18.27 -2.10 -12.26
CA LYS A 151 -19.66 -2.55 -12.42
C LYS A 151 -19.75 -3.96 -12.99
N ASP A 152 -18.85 -4.35 -13.90
CA ASP A 152 -18.82 -5.70 -14.48
C ASP A 152 -18.41 -6.76 -13.46
N CYS A 153 -17.39 -6.48 -12.65
CA CYS A 153 -16.97 -7.41 -11.60
C CYS A 153 -18.02 -7.52 -10.48
N GLU A 154 -18.74 -6.44 -10.16
CA GLU A 154 -19.90 -6.49 -9.27
C GLU A 154 -21.02 -7.32 -9.89
N ARG A 155 -21.26 -7.13 -11.20
CA ARG A 155 -22.29 -7.84 -11.97
C ARG A 155 -22.03 -9.35 -12.01
N ASN A 156 -20.77 -9.76 -12.07
CA ASN A 156 -20.33 -11.15 -12.16
C ASN A 156 -20.10 -11.83 -10.81
N GLU A 157 -20.31 -11.12 -9.70
CA GLU A 157 -20.26 -11.73 -8.37
C GLU A 157 -21.33 -12.83 -8.24
N PRO A 158 -21.00 -14.02 -7.69
CA PRO A 158 -21.90 -15.18 -7.73
C PRO A 158 -23.32 -14.91 -7.20
N LEU A 159 -23.45 -14.24 -6.06
CA LEU A 159 -24.74 -13.90 -5.46
C LEU A 159 -25.54 -12.92 -6.34
N GLU A 160 -24.90 -11.87 -6.85
CA GLU A 160 -25.56 -10.89 -7.71
C GLU A 160 -25.92 -11.45 -9.09
N LYS A 161 -25.11 -12.39 -9.61
CA LYS A 161 -25.40 -13.15 -10.81
C LYS A 161 -26.64 -14.04 -10.59
N MET A 162 -26.67 -14.80 -9.50
CA MET A 162 -27.80 -15.66 -9.14
C MET A 162 -29.11 -14.87 -8.99
N LYS A 163 -29.10 -13.77 -8.21
CA LYS A 163 -30.27 -12.88 -8.06
C LYS A 163 -30.80 -12.39 -9.40
N ARG A 164 -29.92 -12.02 -10.33
CA ARG A 164 -30.33 -11.53 -11.65
C ARG A 164 -30.93 -12.64 -12.51
N THR A 165 -30.34 -13.83 -12.51
CA THR A 165 -30.88 -14.98 -13.23
C THR A 165 -32.29 -15.33 -12.74
N ILE A 166 -32.50 -15.37 -11.42
CA ILE A 166 -33.82 -15.64 -10.82
C ILE A 166 -34.82 -14.55 -11.23
N ARG A 167 -34.48 -13.27 -11.05
CA ARG A 167 -35.34 -12.14 -11.44
C ARG A 167 -35.73 -12.18 -12.91
N SER A 168 -34.78 -12.48 -13.80
CA SER A 168 -35.05 -12.59 -15.23
C SER A 168 -36.06 -13.70 -15.53
N ARG A 169 -35.92 -14.87 -14.89
CA ARG A 169 -36.88 -15.98 -15.06
C ARG A 169 -38.28 -15.61 -14.58
N ILE A 170 -38.38 -14.96 -13.42
CA ILE A 170 -39.66 -14.48 -12.89
C ILE A 170 -40.33 -13.51 -13.86
N ILE A 171 -39.59 -12.52 -14.37
CA ILE A 171 -40.13 -11.54 -15.32
C ILE A 171 -40.58 -12.22 -16.62
N SER A 172 -39.79 -13.14 -17.19
CA SER A 172 -40.18 -13.89 -18.38
C SER A 172 -41.45 -14.72 -18.15
N ALA A 173 -41.59 -15.37 -16.99
CA ALA A 173 -42.79 -16.12 -16.65
C ALA A 173 -44.03 -15.20 -16.49
N ILE A 174 -43.86 -14.03 -15.88
CA ILE A 174 -44.93 -13.04 -15.72
C ILE A 174 -45.34 -12.42 -17.06
N ASN A 175 -44.42 -12.25 -18.01
CA ASN A 175 -44.70 -11.63 -19.31
C ASN A 175 -45.27 -12.61 -20.34
N ASN A 176 -44.97 -13.91 -20.23
CA ASN A 176 -45.42 -14.94 -21.17
C ASN A 176 -46.68 -15.68 -20.70
N LYS A 177 -47.68 -14.96 -20.16
CA LYS A 177 -48.85 -15.60 -19.54
C LYS A 177 -49.66 -16.43 -20.55
N GLU A 178 -49.60 -17.74 -20.36
CA GLU A 178 -50.79 -18.58 -20.40
C GLU A 178 -51.37 -18.65 -18.97
N LYS A 179 -52.70 -18.79 -18.88
CA LYS A 179 -53.47 -18.75 -17.62
C LYS A 179 -52.90 -19.70 -16.54
N HIS A 180 -52.37 -20.85 -16.95
CA HIS A 180 -51.87 -21.91 -16.07
C HIS A 180 -50.64 -21.48 -15.24
N THR A 181 -49.76 -20.63 -15.79
CA THR A 181 -48.49 -20.25 -15.14
C THR A 181 -48.73 -19.29 -13.97
N VAL A 182 -49.83 -18.54 -14.01
CA VAL A 182 -50.26 -17.63 -12.93
C VAL A 182 -50.88 -18.43 -11.80
N GLU A 183 -51.76 -19.39 -12.10
CA GLU A 183 -52.38 -20.27 -11.09
C GLU A 183 -51.37 -21.14 -10.33
N TYR A 184 -50.28 -21.58 -10.98
CA TYR A 184 -49.23 -22.37 -10.33
C TYR A 184 -48.36 -21.57 -9.35
N LEU A 185 -48.24 -20.25 -9.54
CA LEU A 185 -47.37 -19.39 -8.74
C LEU A 185 -48.09 -18.67 -7.57
N GLY A 186 -49.42 -18.69 -7.55
CA GLY A 186 -50.27 -18.04 -6.52
C GLY A 186 -50.68 -16.63 -6.91
#